data_AF-A0AAI9DIW0-F1
#
_entry.id   AF-A0AAI9DIW0-F1
#
_cell.length_a   1.000
_cell.length_b   1.000
_cell.length_c   1.000
_cell.angle_alpha   90.00
_cell.angle_beta   90.00
_cell.angle_gamma   90.00
#
_symmetry.space_group_name_H-M   'P 1'
#
loop_
_entity.id
_entity.type
_entity.pdbx_description
1 polymer ?
#
loop_
_entity_poly.entity_id
_entity_poly.type
_entity_poly.pdbx_seq_one_letter_code
_entity_poly.pdbx_strand_id
1 'polypeptide(L)' 'MMLKKAIRSIAIALCFSIVNVWFFIEPVIFIASVFFCISLSVAWPMKFVYMALSFLVVIVISKIINKLDIWRKSHIPHY' A
#
# COMPACT_ATOMS: atom_id res chain seq x y z
N MET A 1 22.64 -18.42 17.08
CA MET A 1 22.19 -18.63 15.67
C MET A 1 20.66 -18.69 15.52
N MET A 2 19.90 -19.27 16.46
CA MET A 2 18.44 -19.42 16.34
C MET A 2 17.65 -18.10 16.43
N LEU A 3 18.09 -17.14 17.26
CA LEU A 3 17.42 -15.85 17.43
C LEU A 3 17.37 -15.01 16.15
N LYS A 4 18.46 -14.96 15.36
CA LYS A 4 18.50 -14.24 14.08
C LYS A 4 17.55 -14.86 13.04
N LYS A 5 17.37 -16.19 13.06
CA LYS A 5 16.41 -16.89 12.19
C LYS A 5 14.96 -16.56 12.59
N ALA A 6 14.65 -16.57 13.88
CA ALA A 6 13.32 -16.24 14.39
C ALA A 6 12.93 -14.79 14.05
N ILE A 7 13.82 -13.82 14.29
CA ILE A 7 13.59 -12.40 13.97
C ILE A 7 13.34 -12.21 12.46
N ARG A 8 14.14 -12.88 11.61
CA ARG A 8 13.96 -12.81 10.16
C ARG A 8 12.61 -13.39 9.73
N SER A 9 12.18 -14.51 10.31
CA SER A 9 10.90 -15.14 10.03
C SER A 9 9.72 -14.24 10.44
N ILE A 10 9.81 -13.60 11.61
CA ILE A 10 8.79 -12.64 12.07
C ILE A 10 8.73 -11.41 11.15
N ALA A 11 9.89 -10.87 10.73
CA ALA A 11 9.95 -9.73 9.81
C ALA A 11 9.32 -10.06 8.44
N ILE A 12 9.54 -11.28 7.95
CA ILE A 12 8.92 -11.81 6.73
C ILE A 12 7.39 -11.89 6.88
N ALA A 13 6.91 -12.46 7.98
CA ALA A 13 5.48 -12.61 8.27
C ALA A 13 4.79 -11.24 8.40
N LEU A 14 5.43 -10.28 9.08
CA LEU A 14 4.96 -8.91 9.19
C LEU A 14 4.90 -8.23 7.83
N CYS A 15 5.94 -8.36 6.99
CA CYS A 15 5.90 -7.84 5.64
C CYS A 15 4.74 -8.45 4.84
N PHE A 16 4.48 -9.76 4.97
CA PHE A 16 3.37 -10.44 4.29
C PHE A 16 2.02 -9.87 4.73
N SER A 17 1.83 -9.71 6.03
CA SER A 17 0.63 -9.07 6.57
C SER A 17 0.46 -7.65 6.04
N ILE A 18 1.54 -6.85 5.99
CA ILE A 18 1.48 -5.46 5.51
C ILE A 18 1.08 -5.39 4.03
N VAL A 19 1.70 -6.21 3.16
CA VAL A 19 1.35 -6.22 1.73
C VAL A 19 -0.08 -6.71 1.51
N ASN A 20 -0.51 -7.76 2.23
CA ASN A 20 -1.85 -8.31 2.09
C ASN A 20 -2.92 -7.32 2.59
N VAL A 21 -2.67 -6.68 3.74
CA VAL A 21 -3.55 -5.63 4.29
C VAL A 21 -3.58 -4.43 3.36
N TRP A 22 -2.45 -4.02 2.79
CA TRP A 22 -2.40 -2.92 1.83
C TRP A 22 -3.30 -3.18 0.62
N PHE A 23 -3.29 -4.40 0.09
CA PHE A 23 -4.14 -4.77 -1.05
C PHE A 23 -5.65 -4.63 -0.76
N PHE A 24 -6.05 -4.84 0.50
CA PHE A 24 -7.43 -4.62 0.96
C PHE A 24 -7.73 -3.14 1.27
N ILE A 25 -6.76 -2.41 1.81
CA ILE A 25 -6.92 -1.01 2.20
C ILE A 25 -6.88 -0.07 0.98
N GLU A 26 -6.09 -0.40 -0.04
CA GLU A 26 -5.94 0.38 -1.27
C GLU A 26 -7.28 0.80 -1.92
N PRO A 27 -8.23 -0.12 -2.19
CA PRO A 27 -9.54 0.27 -2.74
C PRO A 27 -10.38 1.08 -1.74
N VAL A 28 -10.23 0.84 -0.43
CA VAL A 28 -10.96 1.60 0.61
C VAL A 28 -10.49 3.05 0.65
N ILE A 29 -9.17 3.29 0.62
CA ILE A 29 -8.59 4.64 0.54
C ILE A 29 -9.05 5.34 -0.73
N PHE A 30 -9.14 4.61 -1.83
CA PHE A 30 -9.60 5.14 -3.10
C PHE A 30 -11.05 5.63 -3.04
N ILE A 31 -11.95 4.79 -2.53
CA ILE A 31 -13.36 5.14 -2.36
C ILE A 31 -13.49 6.31 -1.37
N ALA A 32 -12.79 6.27 -0.25
CA ALA A 32 -12.79 7.35 0.74
C ALA A 32 -12.31 8.68 0.14
N SER A 33 -11.26 8.65 -0.70
CA SER A 33 -10.72 9.84 -1.38
C SER A 33 -11.73 10.43 -2.38
N VAL A 34 -12.49 9.58 -3.08
CA VAL A 34 -13.58 10.02 -3.96
C VAL A 34 -14.70 10.68 -3.16
N PHE A 35 -15.17 10.05 -2.08
CA PHE A 35 -16.19 10.63 -1.19
C PHE A 35 -15.74 11.96 -0.58
N PHE A 36 -14.48 12.06 -0.18
CA PHE A 36 -13.89 13.28 0.36
C PHE A 36 -13.88 14.40 -0.68
N CYS A 37 -13.44 14.11 -1.92
CA CYS A 37 -13.44 15.09 -3.01
C CYS A 37 -14.85 15.56 -3.39
N ILE A 38 -15.86 14.70 -3.31
CA ILE A 38 -17.26 15.07 -3.57
C ILE A 38 -17.78 16.00 -2.48
N SER A 39 -17.49 15.67 -1.21
CA SER A 39 -17.94 16.41 -0.02
C SER A 39 -17.29 17.80 0.12
N LEU A 40 -16.13 17.99 -0.50
CA LEU A 40 -15.42 19.27 -0.46
C LEU A 40 -16.16 20.33 -1.30
N SER A 41 -16.46 21.48 -0.70
CA SER A 41 -17.14 22.60 -1.36
C SER A 41 -16.16 23.47 -2.19
N VAL A 42 -15.36 22.83 -3.03
CA VAL A 42 -14.47 23.48 -4.02
C VAL A 42 -15.10 23.46 -5.41
N ALA A 43 -14.64 24.38 -6.27
CA ALA A 43 -15.02 24.41 -7.66
C ALA A 43 -14.83 23.04 -8.33
N TRP A 44 -15.81 22.65 -9.16
CA TRP A 44 -15.87 21.35 -9.82
C TRP A 44 -14.56 20.90 -10.50
N PRO A 45 -13.82 21.78 -11.23
CA PRO A 45 -12.56 21.40 -11.86
C PRO A 45 -11.47 21.01 -10.85
N MET A 46 -11.44 21.65 -9.67
CA MET A 46 -10.45 21.37 -8.63
C MET A 46 -10.65 19.99 -8.01
N LYS A 47 -11.88 19.49 -7.95
CA LYS A 47 -12.19 18.15 -7.41
C LYS A 47 -11.46 17.04 -8.18
N PHE A 48 -11.36 17.18 -9.51
CA PHE A 48 -10.61 16.24 -10.35
C PHE A 48 -9.11 16.31 -10.11
N VAL A 49 -8.57 17.49 -9.82
CA VAL A 49 -7.14 17.65 -9.47
C VAL A 49 -6.84 16.93 -8.16
N TYR A 50 -7.66 17.13 -7.12
CA TYR A 50 -7.48 16.43 -5.84
C TYR A 50 -7.64 14.92 -5.97
N MET A 51 -8.61 14.47 -6.76
CA MET A 51 -8.80 13.05 -7.05
C MET A 51 -7.57 12.48 -7.77
N ALA A 52 -7.09 13.13 -8.83
CA ALA A 52 -5.87 12.71 -9.53
C ALA A 52 -4.64 12.68 -8.62
N LEU A 53 -4.48 13.68 -7.74
CA LEU A 53 -3.37 13.72 -6.78
C LEU A 53 -3.44 12.55 -5.78
N SER A 54 -4.63 12.27 -5.24
CA SER A 54 -4.85 11.15 -4.31
C SER A 54 -4.54 9.80 -4.96
N PHE A 55 -4.95 9.62 -6.22
CA PHE A 55 -4.63 8.43 -7.01
C PHE A 55 -3.13 8.28 -7.22
N LEU A 56 -2.44 9.38 -7.55
CA LEU A 56 -1.00 9.38 -7.79
C LEU A 56 -0.24 8.95 -6.52
N VAL A 57 -0.64 9.47 -5.36
CA VAL A 57 -0.08 9.07 -4.07
C VAL A 57 -0.29 7.58 -3.82
N VAL A 58 -1.51 7.07 -4.01
CA VAL A 58 -1.81 5.65 -3.84
C VAL A 58 -0.94 4.80 -4.76
N ILE A 59 -0.88 5.11 -6.06
CA ILE A 59 -0.05 4.38 -7.05
C ILE A 59 1.43 4.33 -6.65
N VAL A 60 1.98 5.43 -6.13
CA VAL A 60 3.37 5.48 -5.67
C VAL A 60 3.57 4.54 -4.49
N ILE A 61 2.66 4.55 -3.50
CA ILE A 61 2.76 3.67 -2.34
C ILE A 61 2.58 2.20 -2.76
N SER A 62 1.62 1.89 -3.63
CA SER A 62 1.43 0.55 -4.20
C SER A 62 2.68 0.03 -4.89
N LYS A 63 3.39 0.88 -5.65
CA LYS A 63 4.67 0.51 -6.27
C LYS A 63 5.75 0.19 -5.23
N ILE A 64 5.86 0.96 -4.16
CA ILE A 64 6.82 0.71 -3.08
C ILE A 64 6.51 -0.62 -2.40
N ILE A 65 5.25 -0.87 -2.10
CA ILE A 65 4.78 -2.10 -1.44
C ILE A 65 4.96 -3.32 -2.34
N ASN A 66 4.75 -3.18 -3.64
CA ASN A 66 5.02 -4.24 -4.61
C ASN A 66 6.53 -4.54 -4.72
N LYS A 67 7.38 -3.50 -4.74
CA LYS A 67 8.84 -3.70 -4.64
C LYS A 67 9.24 -4.41 -3.34
N LEU A 68 8.58 -4.08 -2.22
CA LEU A 68 8.81 -4.76 -0.95
C LEU A 68 8.37 -6.23 -1.00
N ASP A 69 7.26 -6.55 -1.68
CA ASP A 69 6.81 -7.92 -1.89
C ASP A 69 7.79 -8.73 -2.75
N ILE A 70 8.31 -8.14 -3.83
CA ILE A 70 9.33 -8.75 -4.69
C ILE A 70 10.62 -8.99 -3.92
N TRP A 71 11.06 -8.02 -3.11
CA TRP A 71 12.23 -8.19 -2.24
C TRP A 71 12.03 -9.29 -1.19
N ARG A 72 10.82 -9.36 -0.60
CA ARG A 72 10.48 -10.44 0.34
C ARG A 72 10.54 -11.81 -0.35
N LYS A 73 9.94 -11.94 -1.54
CA LYS A 73 9.95 -13.17 -2.34
C LYS A 73 11.36 -13.61 -2.73
N SER A 74 12.27 -12.68 -3.03
CA SER A 74 13.66 -13.03 -3.36
C SER A 74 14.49 -13.47 -2.14
N HIS A 75 14.14 -13.02 -0.94
CA HIS A 75 14.85 -13.37 0.31
C HIS A 75 14.32 -14.62 1.02
N ILE A 76 13.21 -15.20 0.54
CA ILE A 76 12.67 -16.48 1.00
C ILE A 76 12.86 -17.47 -0.16
N PRO A 77 13.91 -18.30 -0.15
CA PRO A 77 14.00 -19.38 -1.10
C PRO A 77 12.79 -20.30 -0.88
N HIS A 78 11.98 -20.47 -1.93
CA HIS A 78 11.05 -21.58 -2.03
C HIS A 78 11.87 -22.87 -1.82
N TYR A 79 11.66 -23.51 -0.67
CA TYR A 79 11.85 -24.95 -0.54
C TYR A 79 10.56 -25.63 -0.99
#